data_AF-A0A5D0PLG5-F1
#
_entry.id   AF-A0A5D0PLG5-F1
#
_cell.length_a   1.000
_cell.length_b   1.000
_cell.length_c   1.000
_cell.angle_alpha   90.00
_cell.angle_beta   90.00
_cell.angle_gamma   90.00
#
_symmetry.space_group_name_H-M   'P 1'
#
loop_
_entity.id
_entity.type
_entity.pdbx_description
1 polymer ?
#
loop_
_entity_poly.entity_id
_entity_poly.type
_entity_poly.pdbx_seq_one_letter_code
_entity_poly.pdbx_strand_id
1 'polypeptide(L)'
;MQIIQNRINYEVTGLPPVRLPADLDDQAVQTKVKASRLNGYQLKGLSDTTPQETRAMLWLLAEYCADDRRDMTFHAILPLPGGAVGQIILRYGPKLQGTATLAGRGLPMGGDDPGGKPADLLERIRTQYRLAGIGGTWTPDQVLKLYHALARVPGADRPALLGVVIERVPNLGADKHGAHTQGRFSHTAGRTSGDWGTLTLTDAAFTGDEKGFYGGADGSAVYPPSAQVILHEVGHAVESQVRRAESRANAELALAISGRPAYPRDRSLPDDAPIKQGLQLRYQDLRDADAVEALVRETYNLVAVRQDATGKIAACRNLGGKVAAFAQAVQAMKGPDTVAPAERLLKEIQREHAELVSWYEYARDMIVRGGQGEEFDPPAYAKIKDALAGKLDHTPWLTYTDELNRWAELQIATSTWRKKYTSGQGLVTRREQNLVDHATRTQIGVALTPYTKAFFEEDKSATELYAEAYGLWLVHPEAVASHSAELLAYFTSGAYRQGD
;
A
#
# COMPACT_ATOMS: atom_id res chain seq x y z
N MET A 1 26.14 11.84 32.80
CA MET A 1 25.35 11.63 31.55
C MET A 1 23.91 12.07 31.79
N GLN A 2 23.28 12.85 30.90
CA GLN A 2 21.90 13.35 31.07
C GLN A 2 20.90 12.32 30.57
N ILE A 3 20.02 11.83 31.45
CA ILE A 3 18.83 11.04 31.06
C ILE A 3 17.89 12.01 30.34
N ILE A 4 17.47 11.72 29.11
CA ILE A 4 16.43 12.49 28.42
C ILE A 4 15.17 11.61 28.41
N GLN A 5 14.08 12.10 28.97
CA GLN A 5 12.77 11.43 28.88
C GLN A 5 11.87 12.26 28.00
N ASN A 6 11.50 11.72 26.83
CA ASN A 6 10.49 12.34 25.99
C ASN A 6 9.14 11.74 26.34
N ARG A 7 8.14 12.61 26.53
CA ARG A 7 6.73 12.20 26.55
C ARG A 7 6.42 11.57 25.20
N ILE A 8 6.41 10.25 25.14
CA ILE A 8 5.62 9.55 24.12
C ILE A 8 4.18 9.88 24.52
N ASN A 9 3.45 10.60 23.68
CA ASN A 9 2.23 11.37 24.03
C ASN A 9 1.02 10.53 24.49
N TYR A 10 1.21 9.26 24.84
CA TYR A 10 0.20 8.29 25.24
C TYR A 10 0.17 8.01 26.74
N GLU A 11 0.46 9.00 27.57
CA GLU A 11 0.52 8.86 29.05
C GLU A 11 1.69 8.01 29.57
N VAL A 12 2.86 8.63 29.61
CA VAL A 12 3.74 8.41 30.76
C VAL A 12 4.03 9.78 31.33
N THR A 13 3.71 10.01 32.60
CA THR A 13 4.33 11.10 33.36
C THR A 13 5.83 10.87 33.34
N GLY A 14 6.51 11.41 32.32
CA GLY A 14 7.95 11.38 32.21
C GLY A 14 8.51 11.95 33.50
N LEU A 15 9.31 11.14 34.19
CA LEU A 15 10.09 11.60 35.31
C LEU A 15 11.10 12.64 34.81
N PRO A 16 11.42 13.66 35.62
CA PRO A 16 12.38 14.68 35.21
C PRO A 16 13.73 14.05 34.86
N PRO A 17 14.43 14.57 33.85
CA PRO A 17 15.75 14.06 33.47
C PRO A 17 16.73 14.15 34.65
N VAL A 18 17.39 13.05 35.00
CA VAL A 18 18.43 13.01 36.05
C VAL A 18 19.78 12.57 35.48
N ARG A 19 20.86 12.84 36.22
CA ARG A 19 22.20 12.37 35.85
C ARG A 19 22.62 11.32 36.86
N LEU A 20 22.97 10.13 36.37
CA LEU A 20 23.67 9.16 37.21
C LEU A 20 25.02 9.77 37.64
N PRO A 21 25.46 9.51 38.89
CA PRO A 21 26.82 9.82 39.34
C PRO A 21 27.87 9.29 38.36
N ALA A 22 28.97 10.02 38.19
CA ALA A 22 30.09 9.56 37.37
C ALA A 22 30.65 8.23 37.91
N ASP A 23 30.82 8.17 39.23
CA ASP A 23 31.19 6.96 39.97
C ASP A 23 29.94 6.38 40.63
N LEU A 24 29.19 5.59 39.88
CA LEU A 24 28.02 4.89 40.40
C LEU A 24 28.46 3.61 41.12
N ASP A 25 29.06 3.75 42.30
CA ASP A 25 29.45 2.65 43.19
C ASP A 25 28.40 2.35 44.27
N ASP A 26 28.66 1.32 45.09
CA ASP A 26 27.75 0.94 46.17
C ASP A 26 27.55 2.07 47.18
N GLN A 27 28.58 2.87 47.47
CA GLN A 27 28.49 3.98 48.41
C GLN A 27 27.57 5.08 47.88
N ALA A 28 27.68 5.45 46.60
CA ALA A 28 26.82 6.42 45.95
C ALA A 28 25.35 5.97 45.95
N VAL A 29 25.10 4.69 45.65
CA VAL A 29 23.77 4.09 45.68
C VAL A 29 23.19 4.09 47.10
N GLN A 30 23.93 3.60 48.10
CA GLN A 30 23.46 3.55 49.48
C GLN A 30 23.23 4.95 50.06
N THR A 31 24.06 5.92 49.68
CA THR A 31 23.87 7.32 50.06
C THR A 31 22.55 7.86 49.51
N LYS A 32 22.26 7.58 48.22
CA LYS A 32 21.00 8.00 47.60
C LYS A 32 19.78 7.31 48.23
N VAL A 33 19.86 6.00 48.49
CA VAL A 33 18.80 5.23 49.15
C VAL A 33 18.51 5.77 50.55
N LYS A 34 19.55 6.01 51.37
CA LYS A 34 19.39 6.57 52.73
C LYS A 34 18.81 7.98 52.73
N ALA A 35 19.12 8.79 51.72
CA ALA A 35 18.56 10.13 51.56
C ALA A 35 17.13 10.14 50.98
N SER A 36 16.68 9.02 50.42
CA SER A 36 15.34 8.89 49.83
C SER A 36 14.27 8.53 50.86
N ARG A 37 13.00 8.54 50.42
CA ARG A 37 11.85 8.09 51.21
C ARG A 37 11.46 6.63 50.98
N LEU A 38 12.35 5.87 50.33
CA LEU A 38 12.09 4.50 49.91
C LEU A 38 11.96 3.57 51.12
N ASN A 39 10.80 2.93 51.28
CA ASN A 39 10.49 2.07 52.43
C ASN A 39 10.63 0.58 52.06
N GLY A 40 11.82 0.22 51.59
CA GLY A 40 12.11 -1.09 51.01
C GLY A 40 12.01 -1.10 49.48
N TYR A 41 12.67 -2.09 48.87
CA TYR A 41 12.71 -2.21 47.42
C TYR A 41 12.85 -3.64 46.91
N GLN A 42 12.42 -3.85 45.66
CA GLN A 42 12.70 -5.05 44.88
C GLN A 42 13.34 -4.63 43.54
N LEU A 43 14.39 -5.33 43.13
CA LEU A 43 14.98 -5.18 41.80
C LEU A 43 14.66 -6.42 40.98
N LYS A 44 14.15 -6.23 39.77
CA LYS A 44 13.85 -7.29 38.81
C LYS A 44 14.68 -7.04 37.56
N GLY A 45 15.65 -7.90 37.32
CA GLY A 45 16.54 -7.80 36.17
C GLY A 45 16.21 -8.82 35.09
N LEU A 46 16.86 -8.66 33.94
CA LEU A 46 17.10 -9.74 32.99
C LEU A 46 18.01 -10.80 33.62
N SER A 47 18.04 -12.00 33.06
CA SER A 47 18.83 -13.14 33.56
C SER A 47 20.33 -12.86 33.69
N ASP A 48 20.84 -11.88 32.96
CA ASP A 48 22.24 -11.48 32.87
C ASP A 48 22.46 -10.01 33.29
N THR A 49 21.62 -9.48 34.19
CA THR A 49 21.73 -8.10 34.68
C THR A 49 23.08 -7.87 35.37
N THR A 50 23.80 -6.84 34.93
CA THR A 50 25.12 -6.50 35.47
C THR A 50 25.04 -5.80 36.83
N PRO A 51 26.12 -5.82 37.63
CA PRO A 51 26.18 -5.04 38.87
C PRO A 51 25.99 -3.53 38.65
N GLN A 52 26.43 -3.00 37.50
CA GLN A 52 26.26 -1.59 37.16
C GLN A 52 24.79 -1.25 36.89
N GLU A 53 24.08 -2.11 36.15
CA GLU A 53 22.63 -1.97 35.90
C GLU A 53 21.83 -2.07 37.20
N THR A 54 22.21 -3.01 38.06
CA THR A 54 21.58 -3.20 39.39
C THR A 54 21.72 -1.94 40.24
N ARG A 55 22.94 -1.38 40.31
CA ARG A 55 23.21 -0.11 41.00
C ARG A 55 22.42 1.04 40.42
N ALA A 56 22.33 1.12 39.10
CA ALA A 56 21.63 2.21 38.43
C ALA A 56 20.11 2.12 38.60
N MET A 57 19.52 0.93 38.54
CA MET A 57 18.11 0.70 38.86
C MET A 57 17.78 1.15 40.28
N LEU A 58 18.59 0.74 41.28
CA LEU A 58 18.37 1.10 42.67
C LEU A 58 18.55 2.61 42.89
N TRP A 59 19.56 3.21 42.27
CA TRP A 59 19.79 4.64 42.35
C TRP A 59 18.60 5.43 41.78
N LEU A 60 18.10 5.05 40.60
CA LEU A 60 16.95 5.70 39.97
C LEU A 60 15.68 5.52 40.80
N LEU A 61 15.45 4.33 41.35
CA LEU A 61 14.33 4.05 42.23
C LEU A 61 14.34 4.96 43.47
N ALA A 62 15.51 5.18 44.07
CA ALA A 62 15.69 6.08 45.20
C ALA A 62 15.57 7.56 44.80
N GLU A 63 16.16 7.97 43.68
CA GLU A 63 16.07 9.33 43.13
C GLU A 63 14.64 9.74 42.87
N TYR A 64 13.85 8.85 42.29
CA TYR A 64 12.49 9.15 41.92
C TYR A 64 11.46 8.84 43.03
N CYS A 65 11.88 8.49 44.24
CA CYS A 65 10.97 8.20 45.34
C CYS A 65 10.45 9.50 46.00
N ALA A 66 9.19 9.88 45.72
CA ALA A 66 8.53 11.07 46.29
C ALA A 66 7.08 10.77 46.72
N ASP A 67 6.52 11.55 47.64
CA ASP A 67 5.18 11.31 48.22
C ASP A 67 4.05 11.40 47.18
N ASP A 68 4.18 12.30 46.21
CA ASP A 68 3.26 12.51 45.10
C ASP A 68 3.29 11.38 44.07
N ARG A 69 4.12 10.35 44.29
CA ARG A 69 4.34 9.21 43.39
C ARG A 69 3.87 7.87 43.96
N ARG A 70 3.19 7.88 45.12
CA ARG A 70 2.59 6.68 45.69
C ARG A 70 1.56 6.11 44.73
N ASP A 71 1.53 4.78 44.64
CA ASP A 71 0.62 4.02 43.78
C ASP A 71 0.77 4.35 42.28
N MET A 72 1.95 4.82 41.87
CA MET A 72 2.26 5.16 40.47
C MET A 72 3.34 4.25 39.87
N THR A 73 3.26 4.10 38.55
CA THR A 73 4.27 3.44 37.71
C THR A 73 4.90 4.46 36.78
N PHE A 74 6.22 4.43 36.65
CA PHE A 74 6.99 5.31 35.78
C PHE A 74 7.92 4.50 34.89
N HIS A 75 8.18 5.03 33.70
CA HIS A 75 9.14 4.46 32.76
C HIS A 75 10.32 5.41 32.65
N ALA A 76 11.52 4.88 32.81
CA ALA A 76 12.77 5.58 32.68
C ALA A 76 13.67 4.85 31.68
N ILE A 77 14.63 5.57 31.13
CA ILE A 77 15.71 4.98 30.35
C ILE A 77 16.91 4.84 31.27
N LEU A 78 17.60 3.71 31.16
CA LEU A 78 18.87 3.45 31.80
C LEU A 78 20.00 3.81 30.84
N PRO A 79 20.60 5.00 30.93
CA PRO A 79 21.76 5.32 30.13
C PRO A 79 23.01 4.87 30.91
N LEU A 80 23.64 3.78 30.48
CA LEU A 80 24.96 3.38 30.99
C LEU A 80 26.07 3.88 30.06
N PRO A 81 27.17 4.44 30.59
CA PRO A 81 28.37 4.71 29.80
C PRO A 81 28.85 3.42 29.13
N GLY A 82 29.00 3.43 27.81
CA GLY A 82 29.54 2.27 27.07
C GLY A 82 28.53 1.26 26.50
N GLY A 83 27.23 1.56 26.47
CA GLY A 83 26.37 1.01 25.38
C GLY A 83 25.06 0.32 25.74
N ALA A 84 24.75 0.03 27.01
CA ALA A 84 23.43 -0.49 27.37
C ALA A 84 22.45 0.66 27.63
N VAL A 85 21.52 0.89 26.69
CA VAL A 85 20.34 1.75 26.87
C VAL A 85 19.14 0.85 27.12
N GLY A 86 18.54 0.88 28.30
CA GLY A 86 17.44 -0.04 28.63
C GLY A 86 16.20 0.63 29.20
N GLN A 87 15.02 0.02 29.06
CA GLN A 87 13.82 0.51 29.75
C GLN A 87 13.84 0.03 31.20
N ILE A 88 13.73 0.97 32.14
CA ILE A 88 13.46 0.68 33.54
C ILE A 88 12.04 1.08 33.88
N ILE A 89 11.32 0.18 34.54
CA ILE A 89 9.99 0.43 35.07
C ILE A 89 10.11 0.59 36.58
N LEU A 90 9.76 1.76 37.08
CA LEU A 90 9.78 2.12 38.49
C LEU A 90 8.35 2.12 39.01
N ARG A 91 8.04 1.29 40.01
CA ARG A 91 6.73 1.24 40.65
C ARG A 91 6.86 1.60 42.12
N TYR A 92 5.95 2.40 42.65
CA TYR A 92 5.92 2.76 44.06
C TYR A 92 4.58 2.35 44.66
N GLY A 93 4.59 1.48 45.67
CA GLY A 93 3.38 1.10 46.39
C GLY A 93 2.87 2.16 47.36
N PRO A 94 1.80 1.87 48.13
CA PRO A 94 1.12 2.86 48.99
C PRO A 94 2.02 3.43 50.08
N LYS A 95 3.04 2.67 50.48
CA LYS A 95 4.03 3.04 51.52
C LYS A 95 5.39 3.42 50.95
N LEU A 96 5.48 3.75 49.66
CA LEU A 96 6.74 3.98 48.94
C LEU A 96 7.69 2.77 48.97
N GLN A 97 7.12 1.56 48.92
CA GLN A 97 7.87 0.35 48.62
C GLN A 97 8.13 0.33 47.12
N GLY A 98 9.39 0.42 46.71
CA GLY A 98 9.75 0.56 45.30
C GLY A 98 9.98 -0.78 44.61
N THR A 99 9.65 -0.89 43.33
CA THR A 99 10.16 -1.94 42.46
C THR A 99 10.80 -1.31 41.24
N ALA A 100 12.05 -1.67 40.93
CA ALA A 100 12.67 -1.32 39.66
C ALA A 100 12.81 -2.58 38.80
N THR A 101 12.30 -2.52 37.57
CA THR A 101 12.38 -3.63 36.61
C THR A 101 13.15 -3.19 35.38
N LEU A 102 14.28 -3.81 35.08
CA LEU A 102 14.96 -3.65 33.78
C LEU A 102 14.22 -4.52 32.76
N ALA A 103 13.35 -3.89 31.97
CA ALA A 103 12.46 -4.57 31.03
C ALA A 103 13.12 -4.82 29.66
N GLY A 104 14.25 -4.16 29.36
CA GLY A 104 15.02 -4.40 28.13
C GLY A 104 16.35 -3.66 28.10
N ARG A 105 17.27 -4.08 27.22
CA ARG A 105 18.47 -3.31 26.77
C ARG A 105 18.25 -2.86 25.33
N GLY A 106 19.15 -2.09 24.72
CA GLY A 106 19.02 -1.34 23.45
C GLY A 106 18.61 -2.11 22.19
N LEU A 107 18.26 -3.38 22.36
CA LEU A 107 17.61 -4.30 21.45
C LEU A 107 16.50 -5.08 22.16
N PRO A 108 15.41 -4.50 22.69
CA PRO A 108 14.34 -5.33 23.17
C PRO A 108 13.34 -5.47 22.03
N MET A 109 13.19 -6.67 21.54
CA MET A 109 12.08 -7.07 20.67
C MET A 109 11.41 -8.34 21.18
N GLY A 110 11.80 -8.79 22.38
CA GLY A 110 11.35 -10.04 22.98
C GLY A 110 11.67 -11.30 22.17
N GLY A 111 12.56 -11.23 21.18
CA GLY A 111 12.94 -12.35 20.34
C GLY A 111 14.43 -12.63 20.40
N ASP A 112 14.80 -13.88 20.13
CA ASP A 112 16.20 -14.31 20.02
C ASP A 112 16.89 -13.61 18.86
N ASP A 113 18.16 -13.23 19.04
CA ASP A 113 19.01 -12.79 17.94
C ASP A 113 19.06 -13.92 16.90
N PRO A 114 18.56 -13.71 15.67
CA PRO A 114 18.58 -14.73 14.64
C PRO A 114 20.01 -15.11 14.22
N GLY A 115 21.02 -14.35 14.66
CA GLY A 115 22.42 -14.53 14.34
C GLY A 115 22.72 -14.25 12.86
N GLY A 116 23.98 -14.44 12.48
CA GLY A 116 24.44 -14.30 11.10
C GLY A 116 24.87 -12.88 10.71
N LYS A 117 25.28 -12.72 9.46
CA LYS A 117 25.71 -11.41 8.96
C LYS A 117 24.48 -10.56 8.61
N PRO A 118 24.55 -9.23 8.73
CA PRO A 118 23.43 -8.35 8.36
C PRO A 118 22.89 -8.57 6.94
N ALA A 119 23.77 -8.88 5.98
CA ALA A 119 23.37 -9.19 4.60
C ALA A 119 22.49 -10.44 4.50
N ASP A 120 22.81 -11.49 5.28
CA ASP A 120 22.02 -12.73 5.30
C ASP A 120 20.64 -12.48 5.93
N LEU A 121 20.60 -11.64 6.98
CA LEU A 121 19.35 -11.28 7.64
C LEU A 121 18.46 -10.41 6.74
N LEU A 122 19.03 -9.46 6.00
CA LEU A 122 18.31 -8.67 4.98
C LEU A 122 17.73 -9.57 3.88
N GLU A 123 18.50 -10.54 3.39
CA GLU A 123 18.03 -11.48 2.38
C GLU A 123 16.91 -12.40 2.91
N ARG A 124 17.02 -12.82 4.18
CA ARG A 124 15.97 -13.55 4.88
C ARG A 124 14.69 -12.72 4.99
N ILE A 125 14.78 -11.45 5.40
CA ILE A 125 13.63 -10.53 5.46
C ILE A 125 13.01 -10.42 4.06
N ARG A 126 13.82 -10.13 3.03
CA ARG A 126 13.37 -9.98 1.64
C ARG A 126 12.60 -11.21 1.17
N THR A 127 13.13 -12.40 1.41
CA THR A 127 12.52 -13.67 1.00
C THR A 127 11.25 -13.97 1.80
N GLN A 128 11.29 -13.82 3.13
CA GLN A 128 10.18 -14.15 4.03
C GLN A 128 8.92 -13.32 3.76
N TYR A 129 9.10 -12.03 3.47
CA TYR A 129 8.00 -11.10 3.18
C TYR A 129 7.78 -10.88 1.67
N ARG A 130 8.58 -11.54 0.82
CA ARG A 130 8.54 -11.41 -0.65
C ARG A 130 8.64 -9.96 -1.10
N LEU A 131 9.58 -9.22 -0.50
CA LEU A 131 9.86 -7.82 -0.83
C LEU A 131 10.54 -7.74 -2.19
N ALA A 132 10.26 -6.67 -2.94
CA ALA A 132 10.96 -6.39 -4.21
C ALA A 132 12.44 -6.08 -3.98
N GLY A 133 12.76 -5.43 -2.86
CA GLY A 133 14.12 -5.09 -2.49
C GLY A 133 14.22 -4.44 -1.11
N ILE A 134 15.43 -4.44 -0.57
CA ILE A 134 15.81 -3.64 0.59
C ILE A 134 17.04 -2.82 0.20
N GLY A 135 16.90 -1.50 0.18
CA GLY A 135 17.91 -0.55 -0.29
C GLY A 135 18.47 0.35 0.81
N GLY A 136 19.57 1.05 0.49
CA GLY A 136 20.25 1.98 1.40
C GLY A 136 21.26 1.33 2.34
N THR A 137 21.83 2.14 3.24
CA THR A 137 22.88 1.71 4.19
C THR A 137 22.26 1.34 5.54
N TRP A 138 22.45 0.09 5.96
CA TRP A 138 21.93 -0.43 7.22
C TRP A 138 23.06 -0.84 8.17
N THR A 139 22.94 -0.47 9.45
CA THR A 139 23.81 -1.02 10.50
C THR A 139 23.28 -2.38 10.97
N PRO A 140 24.13 -3.26 11.55
CA PRO A 140 23.67 -4.55 12.10
C PRO A 140 22.46 -4.43 13.04
N ASP A 141 22.52 -3.46 13.94
CA ASP A 141 21.45 -3.14 14.91
C ASP A 141 20.13 -2.74 14.23
N GLN A 142 20.20 -1.91 13.19
CA GLN A 142 19.01 -1.50 12.43
C GLN A 142 18.39 -2.66 11.65
N VAL A 143 19.19 -3.57 11.08
CA VAL A 143 18.68 -4.77 10.41
C VAL A 143 17.96 -5.67 11.41
N LEU A 144 18.51 -5.84 12.61
CA LEU A 144 17.90 -6.63 13.66
C LEU A 144 16.55 -6.04 14.11
N LYS A 145 16.48 -4.72 14.28
CA LYS A 145 15.23 -4.00 14.56
C LYS A 145 14.22 -4.14 13.42
N LEU A 146 14.65 -4.05 12.16
CA LEU A 146 13.77 -4.31 11.01
C LEU A 146 13.20 -5.73 11.03
N TYR A 147 14.07 -6.73 11.25
CA TYR A 147 13.68 -8.14 11.32
C TYR A 147 12.57 -8.37 12.34
N HIS A 148 12.80 -7.93 13.58
CA HIS A 148 11.85 -8.18 14.64
C HIS A 148 10.58 -7.33 14.53
N ALA A 149 10.66 -6.10 14.03
CA ALA A 149 9.47 -5.28 13.78
C ALA A 149 8.54 -6.00 12.81
N LEU A 150 9.09 -6.44 11.66
CA LEU A 150 8.31 -7.18 10.67
C LEU A 150 7.82 -8.53 11.20
N ALA A 151 8.53 -9.18 12.12
CA ALA A 151 8.08 -10.42 12.77
C ALA A 151 6.79 -10.24 13.58
N ARG A 152 6.48 -9.01 14.02
CA ARG A 152 5.21 -8.67 14.69
C ARG A 152 4.01 -8.60 13.74
N VAL A 153 4.24 -8.48 12.43
CA VAL A 153 3.16 -8.40 11.44
C VAL A 153 2.38 -9.73 11.44
N PRO A 154 1.07 -9.71 11.73
CA PRO A 154 0.23 -10.90 11.71
C PRO A 154 0.31 -11.63 10.38
N GLY A 155 0.28 -12.96 10.40
CA GLY A 155 0.43 -13.78 9.18
C GLY A 155 -0.54 -13.41 8.06
N ALA A 156 -1.76 -13.02 8.42
CA ALA A 156 -2.81 -12.59 7.48
C ALA A 156 -2.53 -11.23 6.81
N ASP A 157 -1.67 -10.39 7.40
CA ASP A 157 -1.35 -9.05 6.91
C ASP A 157 -0.04 -9.02 6.12
N ARG A 158 0.81 -10.06 6.26
CA ARG A 158 2.06 -10.19 5.51
C ARG A 158 1.90 -10.09 3.98
N PRO A 159 0.80 -10.53 3.35
CA PRO A 159 0.59 -10.30 1.92
C PRO A 159 0.59 -8.82 1.52
N ALA A 160 0.35 -7.88 2.43
CA ALA A 160 0.48 -6.45 2.16
C ALA A 160 1.92 -6.01 1.86
N LEU A 161 2.92 -6.77 2.31
CA LEU A 161 4.34 -6.49 2.06
C LEU A 161 4.84 -7.07 0.74
N LEU A 162 4.04 -7.88 0.06
CA LEU A 162 4.42 -8.46 -1.23
C LEU A 162 4.82 -7.37 -2.22
N GLY A 163 6.03 -7.48 -2.77
CA GLY A 163 6.56 -6.56 -3.77
C GLY A 163 6.93 -5.17 -3.24
N VAL A 164 6.75 -4.88 -1.95
CA VAL A 164 7.16 -3.60 -1.34
C VAL A 164 8.68 -3.47 -1.39
N VAL A 165 9.18 -2.27 -1.66
CA VAL A 165 10.59 -1.91 -1.46
C VAL A 165 10.74 -1.28 -0.08
N ILE A 166 11.72 -1.71 0.70
CA ILE A 166 12.12 -1.01 1.94
C ILE A 166 13.38 -0.22 1.66
N GLU A 167 13.36 1.09 1.86
CA GLU A 167 14.50 1.95 1.54
C GLU A 167 14.98 2.74 2.75
N ARG A 168 16.29 2.75 2.96
CA ARG A 168 16.94 3.54 3.99
C ARG A 168 17.57 4.80 3.41
N VAL A 169 17.11 5.96 3.86
CA VAL A 169 17.60 7.28 3.40
C VAL A 169 18.03 8.14 4.59
N PRO A 170 18.99 9.07 4.47
CA PRO A 170 19.40 9.90 5.61
C PRO A 170 18.26 10.75 6.18
N ASN A 171 17.44 11.35 5.31
CA ASN A 171 16.33 12.23 5.66
C ASN A 171 15.22 12.16 4.61
N LEU A 172 14.03 12.60 5.01
CA LEU A 172 12.90 12.87 4.13
C LEU A 172 12.69 14.38 4.05
N GLY A 173 12.29 14.88 2.88
CA GLY A 173 11.78 16.25 2.77
C GLY A 173 10.52 16.41 3.62
N ALA A 174 10.40 17.54 4.31
CA ALA A 174 9.21 17.88 5.08
C ALA A 174 7.97 17.80 4.17
N ASP A 175 6.94 17.11 4.64
CA ASP A 175 5.62 17.16 4.04
C ASP A 175 4.87 18.42 4.50
N LYS A 176 3.65 18.61 3.99
CA LYS A 176 2.80 19.77 4.36
C LYS A 176 2.56 19.87 5.87
N HIS A 177 2.65 18.76 6.62
CA HIS A 177 2.48 18.74 8.08
C HIS A 177 3.81 18.68 8.85
N GLY A 178 4.96 18.70 8.17
CA GLY A 178 6.29 18.65 8.79
C GLY A 178 6.57 17.39 9.61
N ALA A 179 5.80 16.33 9.42
CA ALA A 179 5.68 15.20 10.33
C ALA A 179 6.31 13.90 9.80
N HIS A 180 6.38 13.70 8.48
CA HIS A 180 7.00 12.50 7.88
C HIS A 180 8.54 12.60 7.85
N THR A 181 9.15 12.89 9.00
CA THR A 181 10.61 12.98 9.13
C THR A 181 11.24 11.64 9.46
N GLN A 182 10.48 10.68 10.01
CA GLN A 182 10.98 9.39 10.49
C GLN A 182 10.75 8.26 9.47
N GLY A 183 9.57 8.22 8.86
CA GLY A 183 9.20 7.25 7.86
C GLY A 183 8.21 7.82 6.85
N ARG A 184 8.06 7.11 5.74
CA ARG A 184 7.01 7.34 4.75
C ARG A 184 6.76 6.07 3.95
N PHE A 185 5.53 5.60 3.96
CA PHE A 185 5.01 4.71 2.94
C PHE A 185 4.48 5.54 1.78
N SER A 186 4.97 5.26 0.58
CA SER A 186 4.52 5.91 -0.65
C SER A 186 4.17 4.85 -1.66
N HIS A 187 3.09 5.05 -2.41
CA HIS A 187 2.76 4.18 -3.50
C HIS A 187 1.98 4.95 -4.57
N THR A 188 2.12 4.52 -5.80
CA THR A 188 1.37 4.99 -6.96
C THR A 188 0.33 3.93 -7.26
N ALA A 189 -0.91 4.20 -6.83
CA ALA A 189 -2.05 3.43 -7.28
C ALA A 189 -2.77 4.22 -8.38
N GLY A 190 -2.64 3.73 -9.59
CA GLY A 190 -3.30 4.25 -10.77
C GLY A 190 -4.30 3.24 -11.32
N ARG A 191 -5.10 3.73 -12.26
CA ARG A 191 -6.09 2.96 -13.02
C ARG A 191 -5.47 1.74 -13.71
N THR A 192 -4.24 1.92 -14.16
CA THR A 192 -3.47 0.93 -14.93
C THR A 192 -1.98 0.98 -14.63
N SER A 193 -1.54 1.77 -13.67
CA SER A 193 -0.19 1.69 -13.11
C SER A 193 -0.34 1.34 -11.65
N GLY A 194 0.48 0.42 -11.16
CA GLY A 194 0.43 -0.02 -9.78
C GLY A 194 1.85 -0.33 -9.37
N ASP A 195 2.39 0.49 -8.49
CA ASP A 195 3.52 0.07 -7.69
C ASP A 195 3.02 -0.64 -6.43
N TRP A 196 3.86 -1.54 -5.93
CA TRP A 196 3.60 -2.17 -4.65
C TRP A 196 3.93 -1.24 -3.47
N GLY A 197 4.43 -0.03 -3.74
CA GLY A 197 4.84 0.93 -2.75
C GLY A 197 6.27 0.75 -2.24
N THR A 198 6.75 1.83 -1.65
CA THR A 198 8.05 1.97 -1.01
C THR A 198 7.84 2.41 0.43
N LEU A 199 8.39 1.63 1.36
CA LEU A 199 8.51 1.95 2.77
C LEU A 199 9.88 2.60 2.99
N THR A 200 9.91 3.93 3.11
CA THR A 200 11.14 4.69 3.33
C THR A 200 11.34 4.98 4.82
N LEU A 201 12.55 4.75 5.35
CA LEU A 201 12.92 4.97 6.75
C LEU A 201 14.14 5.88 6.86
N THR A 202 14.12 6.82 7.80
CA THR A 202 15.19 7.82 7.99
C THR A 202 16.07 7.56 9.20
N ASP A 203 17.16 8.33 9.32
CA ASP A 203 18.02 8.31 10.52
C ASP A 203 17.23 8.69 11.77
N ALA A 204 16.24 9.58 11.62
CA ALA A 204 15.38 10.02 12.71
C ALA A 204 14.56 8.87 13.32
N ALA A 205 14.15 7.86 12.52
CA ALA A 205 13.43 6.70 13.03
C ALA A 205 14.23 5.92 14.09
N PHE A 206 15.55 5.81 13.92
CA PHE A 206 16.42 5.02 14.79
C PHE A 206 17.08 5.84 15.89
N THR A 207 17.32 7.14 15.68
CA THR A 207 17.74 8.04 16.76
C THR A 207 16.65 8.25 17.82
N GLY A 208 15.39 7.86 17.52
CA GLY A 208 14.34 7.74 18.52
C GLY A 208 14.63 6.68 19.59
N ASP A 209 15.46 5.69 19.29
CA ASP A 209 15.63 4.51 20.15
C ASP A 209 16.31 4.79 21.48
N GLU A 210 17.10 5.86 21.55
CA GLU A 210 17.71 6.34 22.80
C GLU A 210 16.74 7.13 23.68
N LYS A 211 15.53 7.43 23.18
CA LYS A 211 14.58 8.40 23.76
C LYS A 211 13.36 7.76 24.40
N GLY A 212 13.13 6.46 24.22
CA GLY A 212 12.01 5.77 24.85
C GLY A 212 11.88 4.33 24.42
N PHE A 213 10.83 3.68 24.93
CA PHE A 213 10.44 2.33 24.55
C PHE A 213 8.91 2.18 24.65
N TYR A 214 8.37 1.25 23.87
CA TYR A 214 6.97 0.84 23.88
C TYR A 214 6.82 -0.52 24.60
N GLY A 215 5.72 -0.74 25.32
CA GLY A 215 5.46 -1.97 26.05
C GLY A 215 6.23 -2.09 27.37
N GLY A 216 6.35 -3.32 27.88
CA GLY A 216 7.11 -3.68 29.09
C GLY A 216 6.34 -3.57 30.40
N ALA A 217 5.21 -2.84 30.43
CA ALA A 217 4.54 -2.43 31.66
C ALA A 217 4.25 -3.60 32.62
N ASP A 218 3.97 -4.79 32.13
CA ASP A 218 3.57 -6.01 32.85
C ASP A 218 4.55 -7.19 32.67
N GLY A 219 5.76 -6.93 32.16
CA GLY A 219 6.70 -7.97 31.74
C GLY A 219 6.52 -8.44 30.29
N SER A 220 5.63 -7.79 29.53
CA SER A 220 5.60 -7.87 28.07
C SER A 220 6.94 -7.50 27.43
N ALA A 221 7.10 -7.89 26.17
CA ALA A 221 8.23 -7.46 25.38
C ALA A 221 8.27 -5.93 25.30
N VAL A 222 9.48 -5.39 25.44
CA VAL A 222 9.76 -3.98 25.21
C VAL A 222 10.13 -3.81 23.74
N TYR A 223 9.81 -2.67 23.15
CA TYR A 223 10.10 -2.35 21.75
C TYR A 223 10.73 -0.96 21.61
N PRO A 224 11.75 -0.78 20.77
CA PRO A 224 12.32 0.54 20.53
C PRO A 224 11.37 1.39 19.66
N PRO A 225 11.44 2.72 19.75
CA PRO A 225 10.67 3.63 18.92
C PRO A 225 10.70 3.36 17.42
N SER A 226 11.84 2.97 16.87
CA SER A 226 11.96 2.56 15.45
C SER A 226 11.03 1.39 15.09
N ALA A 227 10.73 0.47 16.01
CA ALA A 227 9.80 -0.63 15.74
C ALA A 227 8.38 -0.11 15.50
N GLN A 228 7.93 0.88 16.27
CA GLN A 228 6.64 1.52 16.07
C GLN A 228 6.61 2.28 14.75
N VAL A 229 7.67 3.02 14.40
CA VAL A 229 7.77 3.72 13.10
C VAL A 229 7.69 2.73 11.95
N ILE A 230 8.47 1.64 11.99
CA ILE A 230 8.43 0.61 10.95
C ILE A 230 7.00 0.04 10.82
N LEU A 231 6.37 -0.32 11.94
CA LEU A 231 5.04 -0.91 11.94
C LEU A 231 3.93 0.07 11.58
N HIS A 232 4.11 1.36 11.86
CA HIS A 232 3.26 2.44 11.37
C HIS A 232 3.27 2.45 9.83
N GLU A 233 4.46 2.46 9.21
CA GLU A 233 4.54 2.42 7.75
C GLU A 233 4.03 1.10 7.15
N VAL A 234 4.17 -0.02 7.87
CA VAL A 234 3.50 -1.27 7.50
C VAL A 234 1.98 -1.12 7.58
N GLY A 235 1.45 -0.37 8.55
CA GLY A 235 0.03 -0.03 8.64
C GLY A 235 -0.49 0.60 7.36
N HIS A 236 0.22 1.60 6.81
CA HIS A 236 -0.09 2.19 5.50
C HIS A 236 -0.03 1.17 4.35
N ALA A 237 0.94 0.25 4.38
CA ALA A 237 0.99 -0.84 3.40
C ALA A 237 -0.23 -1.77 3.50
N VAL A 238 -0.67 -2.12 4.72
CA VAL A 238 -1.84 -2.98 4.96
C VAL A 238 -3.13 -2.28 4.55
N GLU A 239 -3.30 -1.01 4.89
CA GLU A 239 -4.43 -0.18 4.48
C GLU A 239 -4.57 -0.17 2.95
N SER A 240 -3.47 0.13 2.24
CA SER A 240 -3.47 0.30 0.79
C SER A 240 -3.46 -1.01 -0.02
N GLN A 241 -3.38 -2.17 0.64
CA GLN A 241 -3.11 -3.47 -0.01
C GLN A 241 -4.09 -3.77 -1.14
N VAL A 242 -5.39 -3.66 -0.89
CA VAL A 242 -6.41 -4.03 -1.89
C VAL A 242 -6.39 -3.08 -3.06
N ARG A 243 -6.24 -1.78 -2.82
CA ARG A 243 -6.09 -0.79 -3.87
C ARG A 243 -4.89 -1.09 -4.76
N ARG A 244 -3.73 -1.43 -4.16
CA ARG A 244 -2.51 -1.82 -4.89
C ARG A 244 -2.71 -3.12 -5.67
N ALA A 245 -3.35 -4.12 -5.07
CA ALA A 245 -3.62 -5.40 -5.72
C ALA A 245 -4.59 -5.28 -6.92
N GLU A 246 -5.66 -4.50 -6.79
CA GLU A 246 -6.61 -4.26 -7.90
C GLU A 246 -5.98 -3.41 -9.00
N SER A 247 -5.25 -2.35 -8.63
CA SER A 247 -4.48 -1.54 -9.58
C SER A 247 -3.49 -2.40 -10.38
N ARG A 248 -2.83 -3.34 -9.69
CA ARG A 248 -1.96 -4.33 -10.33
C ARG A 248 -2.71 -5.29 -11.23
N ALA A 249 -3.83 -5.85 -10.79
CA ALA A 249 -4.65 -6.76 -11.60
C ALA A 249 -5.12 -6.08 -12.90
N ASN A 250 -5.52 -4.81 -12.83
CA ASN A 250 -5.88 -4.02 -14.01
C ASN A 250 -4.70 -3.83 -14.96
N ALA A 251 -3.51 -3.58 -14.40
CA ALA A 251 -2.30 -3.42 -15.19
C ALA A 251 -1.85 -4.73 -15.85
N GLU A 252 -1.98 -5.87 -15.16
CA GLU A 252 -1.73 -7.21 -15.71
C GLU A 252 -2.73 -7.58 -16.81
N LEU A 253 -4.02 -7.27 -16.62
CA LEU A 253 -5.04 -7.43 -17.65
C LEU A 253 -4.65 -6.65 -18.89
N ALA A 254 -4.26 -5.37 -18.75
CA ALA A 254 -3.81 -4.53 -19.86
C ALA A 254 -2.61 -5.12 -20.63
N LEU A 255 -1.67 -5.71 -19.90
CA LEU A 255 -0.48 -6.33 -20.48
C LEU A 255 -0.80 -7.61 -21.24
N ALA A 256 -1.61 -8.50 -20.66
CA ALA A 256 -2.06 -9.73 -21.32
C ALA A 256 -2.79 -9.41 -22.63
N ILE A 257 -3.69 -8.42 -22.56
CA ILE A 257 -4.42 -7.87 -23.69
C ILE A 257 -3.50 -7.30 -24.78
N SER A 258 -2.39 -6.65 -24.41
CA SER A 258 -1.43 -6.08 -25.38
C SER A 258 -0.44 -7.11 -25.95
N GLY A 259 -0.60 -8.41 -25.65
CA GLY A 259 0.29 -9.48 -26.12
C GLY A 259 1.70 -9.41 -25.55
N ARG A 260 1.88 -8.73 -24.41
CA ARG A 260 3.19 -8.53 -23.79
C ARG A 260 3.45 -9.55 -22.68
N PRO A 261 4.72 -9.89 -22.41
CA PRO A 261 5.06 -10.84 -21.36
C PRO A 261 4.57 -10.36 -19.99
N ALA A 262 4.09 -11.31 -19.18
CA ALA A 262 3.70 -11.05 -17.81
C ALA A 262 4.89 -10.49 -17.01
N TYR A 263 4.66 -9.44 -16.23
CA TYR A 263 5.67 -8.92 -15.31
C TYR A 263 5.72 -9.78 -14.04
N PRO A 264 6.89 -9.92 -13.39
CA PRO A 264 6.98 -10.60 -12.10
C PRO A 264 6.00 -10.00 -11.09
N ARG A 265 5.30 -10.86 -10.34
CA ARG A 265 4.27 -10.45 -9.35
C ARG A 265 4.83 -9.57 -8.23
N ASP A 266 6.14 -9.60 -8.01
CA ASP A 266 6.86 -8.91 -6.94
C ASP A 266 7.59 -7.65 -7.42
N ARG A 267 7.24 -7.09 -8.58
CA ARG A 267 7.84 -5.85 -9.10
C ARG A 267 6.80 -4.82 -9.48
N SER A 268 7.07 -3.54 -9.22
CA SER A 268 6.24 -2.42 -9.67
C SER A 268 6.17 -2.35 -11.21
N LEU A 269 5.03 -1.89 -11.74
CA LEU A 269 4.90 -1.56 -13.15
C LEU A 269 5.22 -0.07 -13.34
N PRO A 270 6.09 0.29 -14.30
CA PRO A 270 6.38 1.69 -14.53
C PRO A 270 5.18 2.40 -15.16
N ASP A 271 5.00 3.69 -14.88
CA ASP A 271 3.88 4.50 -15.41
C ASP A 271 3.88 4.61 -16.94
N ASP A 272 5.05 4.41 -17.57
CA ASP A 272 5.23 4.37 -19.02
C ASP A 272 5.07 2.96 -19.61
N ALA A 273 4.68 1.97 -18.79
CA ALA A 273 4.36 0.66 -19.28
C ALA A 273 3.37 0.84 -20.46
N PRO A 274 3.59 0.14 -21.59
CA PRO A 274 2.85 0.32 -22.84
C PRO A 274 1.34 0.06 -22.76
N ILE A 275 0.81 -0.07 -21.56
CA ILE A 275 -0.59 -0.05 -21.17
C ILE A 275 -1.36 1.11 -21.80
N LYS A 276 -0.74 2.30 -22.01
CA LYS A 276 -1.36 3.38 -22.79
C LYS A 276 -1.72 2.95 -24.23
N GLN A 277 -0.92 2.08 -24.84
CA GLN A 277 -1.23 1.47 -26.15
C GLN A 277 -2.38 0.48 -26.04
N GLY A 278 -2.46 -0.28 -24.94
CA GLY A 278 -3.62 -1.14 -24.65
C GLY A 278 -4.92 -0.37 -24.42
N LEU A 279 -4.86 0.84 -23.87
CA LEU A 279 -5.99 1.72 -23.59
C LEU A 279 -6.50 2.51 -24.80
N GLN A 280 -5.71 2.59 -25.87
CA GLN A 280 -6.14 3.21 -27.11
C GLN A 280 -6.70 2.11 -28.00
N LEU A 281 -7.97 2.24 -28.38
CA LEU A 281 -8.42 1.58 -29.60
C LEU A 281 -7.57 2.15 -30.71
N ARG A 282 -6.91 1.31 -31.50
CA ARG A 282 -6.02 1.82 -32.54
C ARG A 282 -6.93 2.45 -33.58
N TYR A 283 -6.88 3.79 -33.68
CA TYR A 283 -7.60 4.54 -34.70
C TYR A 283 -7.33 3.99 -36.11
N GLN A 284 -6.16 3.39 -36.31
CA GLN A 284 -5.79 2.70 -37.53
C GLN A 284 -6.74 1.56 -37.91
N ASP A 285 -7.27 0.80 -36.94
CA ASP A 285 -8.13 -0.36 -37.21
C ASP A 285 -9.51 0.08 -37.74
N LEU A 286 -10.03 1.23 -37.29
CA LEU A 286 -11.22 1.88 -37.88
C LEU A 286 -10.96 2.36 -39.32
N ARG A 287 -9.78 2.98 -39.54
CA ARG A 287 -9.40 3.45 -40.88
C ARG A 287 -9.24 2.30 -41.86
N ASP A 288 -8.77 1.15 -41.39
CA ASP A 288 -8.64 -0.04 -42.22
C ASP A 288 -10.03 -0.55 -42.63
N ALA A 289 -11.04 -0.45 -41.76
CA ALA A 289 -12.43 -0.76 -42.12
C ALA A 289 -13.05 0.22 -43.11
N ASP A 290 -12.87 1.52 -42.89
CA ASP A 290 -13.30 2.57 -43.84
C ASP A 290 -12.61 2.40 -45.20
N ALA A 291 -11.32 2.07 -45.22
CA ALA A 291 -10.55 1.89 -46.44
C ALA A 291 -11.02 0.66 -47.24
N VAL A 292 -11.39 -0.42 -46.55
CA VAL A 292 -11.94 -1.63 -47.18
C VAL A 292 -13.33 -1.37 -47.75
N GLU A 293 -14.24 -0.69 -47.03
CA GLU A 293 -15.55 -0.31 -47.58
C GLU A 293 -15.40 0.63 -48.79
N ALA A 294 -14.53 1.64 -48.67
CA ALA A 294 -14.25 2.56 -49.76
C ALA A 294 -13.68 1.85 -50.99
N LEU A 295 -12.75 0.91 -50.80
CA LEU A 295 -12.18 0.09 -51.88
C LEU A 295 -13.27 -0.71 -52.59
N VAL A 296 -14.16 -1.37 -51.85
CA VAL A 296 -15.29 -2.15 -52.41
C VAL A 296 -16.22 -1.24 -53.20
N ARG A 297 -16.64 -0.11 -52.62
CA ARG A 297 -17.53 0.88 -53.27
C ARG A 297 -16.92 1.44 -54.56
N GLU A 298 -15.67 1.88 -54.52
CA GLU A 298 -14.96 2.41 -55.69
C GLU A 298 -14.81 1.35 -56.78
N THR A 299 -14.48 0.11 -56.40
CA THR A 299 -14.39 -1.02 -57.34
C THR A 299 -15.71 -1.25 -58.05
N TYR A 300 -16.82 -1.27 -57.31
CA TYR A 300 -18.15 -1.42 -57.88
C TYR A 300 -18.47 -0.30 -58.86
N ASN A 301 -18.25 0.96 -58.46
CA ASN A 301 -18.56 2.13 -59.26
C ASN A 301 -17.81 2.12 -60.60
N LEU A 302 -16.50 1.83 -60.58
CA LEU A 302 -15.68 1.74 -61.80
C LEU A 302 -16.22 0.67 -62.76
N VAL A 303 -16.52 -0.54 -62.25
CA VAL A 303 -17.05 -1.62 -63.10
C VAL A 303 -18.45 -1.32 -63.61
N ALA A 304 -19.31 -0.70 -62.79
CA ALA A 304 -20.65 -0.30 -63.20
C ALA A 304 -20.64 0.70 -64.36
N VAL A 305 -19.66 1.61 -64.41
CA VAL A 305 -19.46 2.56 -65.52
C VAL A 305 -18.49 2.06 -66.60
N ARG A 306 -18.12 0.77 -66.58
CA ARG A 306 -17.23 0.11 -67.55
C ARG A 306 -15.84 0.73 -67.65
N GLN A 307 -15.31 1.24 -66.54
CA GLN A 307 -13.91 1.69 -66.41
C GLN A 307 -13.02 0.56 -65.88
N ASP A 308 -11.70 0.68 -66.13
CA ASP A 308 -10.73 -0.30 -65.64
C ASP A 308 -10.67 -0.28 -64.10
N ALA A 309 -10.95 -1.43 -63.50
CA ALA A 309 -10.88 -1.66 -62.06
C ALA A 309 -9.92 -2.79 -61.69
N THR A 310 -9.09 -3.28 -62.62
CA THR A 310 -8.28 -4.50 -62.48
C THR A 310 -7.44 -4.50 -61.21
N GLY A 311 -6.75 -3.39 -60.93
CA GLY A 311 -5.93 -3.24 -59.72
C GLY A 311 -6.74 -3.30 -58.42
N LYS A 312 -7.94 -2.69 -58.39
CA LYS A 312 -8.80 -2.68 -57.20
C LYS A 312 -9.49 -4.03 -56.98
N ILE A 313 -9.90 -4.73 -58.05
CA ILE A 313 -10.41 -6.11 -57.98
C ILE A 313 -9.34 -7.04 -57.38
N ALA A 314 -8.08 -6.90 -57.78
CA ALA A 314 -6.98 -7.66 -57.20
C ALA A 314 -6.78 -7.34 -55.70
N ALA A 315 -6.83 -6.06 -55.32
CA ALA A 315 -6.77 -5.65 -53.92
C ALA A 315 -7.93 -6.23 -53.08
N CYS A 316 -9.16 -6.17 -53.58
CA CYS A 316 -10.33 -6.80 -52.95
C CYS A 316 -10.14 -8.32 -52.77
N ARG A 317 -9.57 -9.00 -53.77
CA ARG A 317 -9.29 -10.45 -53.69
C ARG A 317 -8.27 -10.78 -52.60
N ASN A 318 -7.23 -9.95 -52.46
CA ASN A 318 -6.17 -10.14 -51.47
C ASN A 318 -6.66 -9.96 -50.03
N LEU A 319 -7.73 -9.19 -49.81
CA LEU A 319 -8.37 -9.05 -48.49
C LEU A 319 -9.15 -10.30 -48.04
N GLY A 320 -9.47 -11.22 -48.97
CA GLY A 320 -10.12 -12.50 -48.65
C GLY A 320 -11.62 -12.39 -48.33
N GLY A 321 -12.22 -13.50 -47.90
CA GLY A 321 -13.60 -13.54 -47.40
C GLY A 321 -14.66 -13.01 -48.39
N LYS A 322 -15.63 -12.24 -47.88
CA LYS A 322 -16.71 -11.62 -48.68
C LYS A 322 -16.21 -10.51 -49.57
N VAL A 323 -15.08 -9.86 -49.24
CA VAL A 323 -14.44 -8.89 -50.12
C VAL A 323 -13.86 -9.60 -51.36
N ALA A 324 -13.30 -10.79 -51.20
CA ALA A 324 -12.88 -11.64 -52.32
C ALA A 324 -14.08 -12.21 -53.10
N ALA A 325 -15.16 -12.61 -52.42
CA ALA A 325 -16.41 -13.02 -53.08
C ALA A 325 -17.03 -11.87 -53.88
N PHE A 326 -16.99 -10.65 -53.35
CA PHE A 326 -17.36 -9.43 -54.05
C PHE A 326 -16.48 -9.20 -55.28
N ALA A 327 -15.16 -9.33 -55.16
CA ALA A 327 -14.24 -9.22 -56.29
C ALA A 327 -14.56 -10.21 -57.41
N GLN A 328 -14.90 -11.46 -57.05
CA GLN A 328 -15.35 -12.49 -58.00
C GLN A 328 -16.68 -12.12 -58.67
N ALA A 329 -17.67 -11.64 -57.89
CA ALA A 329 -18.96 -11.23 -58.40
C ALA A 329 -18.84 -10.04 -59.37
N VAL A 330 -18.00 -9.05 -59.03
CA VAL A 330 -17.72 -7.89 -59.89
C VAL A 330 -17.02 -8.31 -61.19
N GLN A 331 -16.06 -9.24 -61.13
CA GLN A 331 -15.38 -9.76 -62.31
C GLN A 331 -16.31 -10.54 -63.26
N ALA A 332 -17.38 -11.14 -62.72
CA ALA A 332 -18.39 -11.85 -63.49
C ALA A 332 -19.45 -10.94 -64.15
N MET A 333 -19.40 -9.62 -63.90
CA MET A 333 -20.34 -8.66 -64.50
C MET A 333 -20.08 -8.52 -66.01
N LYS A 334 -20.92 -9.15 -66.84
CA LYS A 334 -20.85 -9.08 -68.32
C LYS A 334 -21.85 -8.10 -68.95
N GLY A 335 -22.81 -7.60 -68.16
CA GLY A 335 -23.89 -6.71 -68.60
C GLY A 335 -24.83 -6.32 -67.46
N PRO A 336 -25.84 -5.44 -67.70
CA PRO A 336 -26.73 -4.92 -66.66
C PRO A 336 -27.50 -6.01 -65.87
N ASP A 337 -27.77 -7.18 -66.49
CA ASP A 337 -28.48 -8.28 -65.84
C ASP A 337 -27.60 -9.12 -64.87
N THR A 338 -26.30 -8.86 -64.81
CA THR A 338 -25.33 -9.58 -63.96
C THR A 338 -24.87 -8.79 -62.73
N VAL A 339 -25.48 -7.62 -62.48
CA VAL A 339 -25.11 -6.67 -61.42
C VAL A 339 -25.55 -7.14 -60.02
N ALA A 340 -26.66 -7.88 -59.93
CA ALA A 340 -27.35 -8.17 -58.67
C ALA A 340 -26.48 -8.86 -57.59
N PRO A 341 -25.60 -9.86 -57.90
CA PRO A 341 -24.77 -10.48 -56.88
C PRO A 341 -23.71 -9.53 -56.29
N ALA A 342 -23.08 -8.70 -57.11
CA ALA A 342 -22.06 -7.74 -56.67
C ALA A 342 -22.69 -6.60 -55.86
N GLU A 343 -23.84 -6.08 -56.30
CA GLU A 343 -24.59 -5.05 -55.58
C GLU A 343 -25.08 -5.54 -54.22
N ARG A 344 -25.56 -6.79 -54.14
CA ARG A 344 -25.97 -7.41 -52.86
C ARG A 344 -24.79 -7.48 -51.89
N LEU A 345 -23.64 -7.97 -52.33
CA LEU A 345 -22.43 -8.07 -51.51
C LEU A 345 -21.92 -6.70 -51.06
N LEU A 346 -21.96 -5.69 -51.95
CA LEU A 346 -21.64 -4.30 -51.58
C LEU A 346 -22.55 -3.80 -50.45
N LYS A 347 -23.87 -3.97 -50.59
CA LYS A 347 -24.85 -3.55 -49.56
C LYS A 347 -24.65 -4.29 -48.24
N GLU A 348 -24.32 -5.58 -48.28
CA GLU A 348 -24.00 -6.36 -47.08
C GLU A 348 -22.73 -5.83 -46.38
N ILE A 349 -21.65 -5.59 -47.12
CA ILE A 349 -20.39 -5.02 -46.58
C ILE A 349 -20.65 -3.64 -45.97
N GLN A 350 -21.42 -2.78 -46.64
CA GLN A 350 -21.77 -1.45 -46.15
C GLN A 350 -22.62 -1.50 -44.88
N ARG A 351 -23.60 -2.40 -44.82
CA ARG A 351 -24.41 -2.61 -43.61
C ARG A 351 -23.55 -3.06 -42.43
N GLU A 352 -22.67 -4.04 -42.66
CA GLU A 352 -21.77 -4.57 -41.63
C GLU A 352 -20.79 -3.51 -41.12
N HIS A 353 -20.25 -2.70 -42.02
CA HIS A 353 -19.42 -1.55 -41.67
C HIS A 353 -20.20 -0.52 -40.83
N ALA A 354 -21.42 -0.16 -41.23
CA ALA A 354 -22.26 0.76 -40.48
C ALA A 354 -22.65 0.22 -39.08
N GLU A 355 -22.96 -1.07 -38.97
CA GLU A 355 -23.20 -1.73 -37.68
C GLU A 355 -21.97 -1.64 -36.77
N LEU A 356 -20.78 -1.89 -37.31
CA LEU A 356 -19.51 -1.84 -36.58
C LEU A 356 -19.17 -0.42 -36.10
N VAL A 357 -19.37 0.59 -36.95
CA VAL A 357 -19.23 2.01 -36.57
C VAL A 357 -20.23 2.37 -35.47
N SER A 358 -21.47 1.92 -35.56
CA SER A 358 -22.49 2.16 -34.52
C SER A 358 -22.09 1.55 -33.17
N TRP A 359 -21.54 0.32 -33.17
CA TRP A 359 -21.06 -0.32 -31.94
C TRP A 359 -19.83 0.39 -31.35
N TYR A 360 -18.92 0.89 -32.20
CA TYR A 360 -17.81 1.72 -31.76
C TYR A 360 -18.29 3.00 -31.09
N GLU A 361 -19.21 3.73 -31.72
CA GLU A 361 -19.75 4.97 -31.16
C GLU A 361 -20.48 4.71 -29.84
N TYR A 362 -21.23 3.62 -29.76
CA TYR A 362 -21.90 3.19 -28.54
C TYR A 362 -20.90 2.87 -27.41
N ALA A 363 -19.87 2.09 -27.69
CA ALA A 363 -18.81 1.79 -26.71
C ALA A 363 -18.06 3.06 -26.27
N ARG A 364 -17.73 3.95 -27.21
CA ARG A 364 -17.09 5.25 -26.95
C ARG A 364 -17.96 6.11 -26.04
N ASP A 365 -19.25 6.20 -26.32
CA ASP A 365 -20.19 6.96 -25.50
C ASP A 365 -20.29 6.42 -24.08
N MET A 366 -20.42 5.09 -23.92
CA MET A 366 -20.39 4.44 -22.59
C MET A 366 -19.13 4.80 -21.79
N ILE A 367 -17.97 4.88 -22.46
CA ILE A 367 -16.70 5.21 -21.80
C ILE A 367 -16.62 6.69 -21.43
N VAL A 368 -17.10 7.59 -22.29
CA VAL A 368 -17.19 9.03 -21.98
C VAL A 368 -18.09 9.23 -20.77
N ARG A 369 -19.26 8.59 -20.74
CA ARG A 369 -20.22 8.65 -19.63
C ARG A 369 -19.65 8.07 -18.33
N GLY A 370 -18.98 6.91 -18.39
CA GLY A 370 -18.26 6.35 -17.23
C GLY A 370 -17.14 7.27 -16.74
N GLY A 371 -16.44 7.97 -17.66
CA GLY A 371 -15.46 9.00 -17.31
C GLY A 371 -16.04 10.21 -16.59
N GLN A 372 -17.33 10.50 -16.80
CA GLN A 372 -18.10 11.55 -16.13
C GLN A 372 -18.77 11.07 -14.82
N GLY A 373 -18.55 9.81 -14.43
CA GLY A 373 -19.06 9.23 -13.19
C GLY A 373 -20.39 8.48 -13.33
N GLU A 374 -20.91 8.28 -14.54
CA GLU A 374 -22.06 7.39 -14.74
C GLU A 374 -21.70 5.95 -14.35
N GLU A 375 -22.67 5.23 -13.77
CA GLU A 375 -22.48 3.82 -13.45
C GLU A 375 -22.29 3.01 -14.73
N PHE A 376 -21.24 2.19 -14.74
CA PHE A 376 -21.03 1.25 -15.82
C PHE A 376 -22.24 0.29 -15.89
N ASP A 377 -22.70 -0.01 -17.11
CA ASP A 377 -23.81 -0.90 -17.42
C ASP A 377 -23.29 -2.22 -18.01
N PRO A 378 -23.00 -3.25 -17.17
CA PRO A 378 -22.55 -4.55 -17.64
C PRO A 378 -23.52 -5.21 -18.64
N PRO A 379 -24.85 -5.15 -18.47
CA PRO A 379 -25.80 -5.60 -19.49
C PRO A 379 -25.64 -4.92 -20.86
N ALA A 380 -25.46 -3.60 -20.90
CA ALA A 380 -25.19 -2.88 -22.15
C ALA A 380 -23.92 -3.38 -22.83
N TYR A 381 -22.88 -3.72 -22.06
CA TYR A 381 -21.64 -4.26 -22.60
C TYR A 381 -21.77 -5.72 -23.07
N ALA A 382 -22.47 -6.57 -22.32
CA ALA A 382 -22.79 -7.93 -22.75
C ALA A 382 -23.52 -7.92 -24.09
N LYS A 383 -24.42 -6.95 -24.31
CA LYS A 383 -25.08 -6.73 -25.59
C LYS A 383 -24.12 -6.42 -26.74
N ILE A 384 -23.04 -5.66 -26.51
CA ILE A 384 -21.99 -5.42 -27.52
C ILE A 384 -21.30 -6.73 -27.87
N LYS A 385 -20.86 -7.48 -26.84
CA LYS A 385 -20.21 -8.79 -27.01
C LYS A 385 -21.10 -9.77 -27.78
N ASP A 386 -22.35 -9.92 -27.38
CA ASP A 386 -23.32 -10.83 -28.00
C ASP A 386 -23.66 -10.39 -29.43
N ALA A 387 -23.77 -9.08 -29.67
CA ALA A 387 -24.07 -8.56 -31.00
C ALA A 387 -22.90 -8.69 -31.98
N LEU A 388 -21.67 -8.69 -31.49
CA LEU A 388 -20.46 -8.89 -32.29
C LEU A 388 -20.09 -10.38 -32.41
N ALA A 389 -20.48 -11.21 -31.44
CA ALA A 389 -20.18 -12.64 -31.44
C ALA A 389 -20.78 -13.34 -32.67
N GLY A 390 -19.94 -14.04 -33.43
CA GLY A 390 -20.36 -14.81 -34.61
C GLY A 390 -20.80 -13.96 -35.80
N LYS A 391 -20.73 -12.62 -35.72
CA LYS A 391 -20.89 -11.74 -36.86
C LYS A 391 -19.51 -11.40 -37.42
N LEU A 392 -19.42 -11.32 -38.74
CA LEU A 392 -18.25 -10.84 -39.49
C LEU A 392 -17.07 -11.84 -39.50
N ASP A 393 -17.12 -12.84 -40.38
CA ASP A 393 -16.12 -13.90 -40.56
C ASP A 393 -14.88 -13.46 -41.38
N HIS A 394 -14.61 -12.16 -41.49
CA HIS A 394 -13.49 -11.63 -42.29
C HIS A 394 -12.38 -11.09 -41.41
N THR A 395 -11.13 -11.39 -41.77
CA THR A 395 -9.95 -11.06 -40.97
C THR A 395 -9.90 -9.61 -40.49
N PRO A 396 -10.15 -8.58 -41.33
CA PRO A 396 -10.13 -7.20 -40.86
C PRO A 396 -11.24 -6.91 -39.83
N TRP A 397 -12.42 -7.51 -39.98
CA TRP A 397 -13.57 -7.26 -39.10
C TRP A 397 -13.46 -8.04 -37.79
N LEU A 398 -12.92 -9.25 -37.85
CA LEU A 398 -12.56 -10.05 -36.68
C LEU A 398 -11.50 -9.33 -35.85
N THR A 399 -10.46 -8.82 -36.51
CA THR A 399 -9.39 -8.05 -35.84
C THR A 399 -9.97 -6.82 -35.15
N TYR A 400 -10.83 -6.07 -35.82
CA TYR A 400 -11.50 -4.92 -35.22
C TYR A 400 -12.40 -5.29 -34.04
N THR A 401 -13.18 -6.35 -34.19
CA THR A 401 -14.11 -6.84 -33.15
C THR A 401 -13.36 -7.27 -31.90
N ASP A 402 -12.27 -8.02 -32.06
CA ASP A 402 -11.40 -8.45 -30.97
C ASP A 402 -10.77 -7.23 -30.27
N GLU A 403 -10.30 -6.25 -31.05
CA GLU A 403 -9.73 -5.00 -30.51
C GLU A 403 -10.76 -4.13 -29.77
N LEU A 404 -12.00 -4.05 -30.27
CA LEU A 404 -13.08 -3.32 -29.61
C LEU A 404 -13.48 -4.00 -28.29
N ASN A 405 -13.61 -5.33 -28.28
CA ASN A 405 -13.89 -6.11 -27.08
C ASN A 405 -12.80 -5.90 -26.03
N ARG A 406 -11.53 -6.09 -26.44
CA ARG A 406 -10.33 -5.90 -25.64
C ARG A 406 -10.26 -4.49 -25.03
N TRP A 407 -10.46 -3.46 -25.86
CA TRP A 407 -10.43 -2.07 -25.42
C TRP A 407 -11.50 -1.79 -24.37
N ALA A 408 -12.73 -2.28 -24.60
CA ALA A 408 -13.83 -2.07 -23.68
C ALA A 408 -13.61 -2.78 -22.33
N GLU A 409 -13.12 -4.03 -22.30
CA GLU A 409 -12.79 -4.73 -21.04
C GLU A 409 -11.82 -3.92 -20.17
N LEU A 410 -10.78 -3.35 -20.79
CA LEU A 410 -9.78 -2.57 -20.07
C LEU A 410 -10.35 -1.25 -19.53
N GLN A 411 -11.25 -0.61 -20.27
CA GLN A 411 -11.92 0.62 -19.85
C GLN A 411 -12.91 0.35 -18.70
N ILE A 412 -13.56 -0.83 -18.68
CA ILE A 412 -14.44 -1.26 -17.60
C ILE A 412 -13.66 -1.46 -16.31
N ALA A 413 -12.57 -2.23 -16.36
CA ALA A 413 -11.69 -2.44 -15.21
C ALA A 413 -11.18 -1.10 -14.66
N THR A 414 -10.79 -0.19 -15.57
CA THR A 414 -10.34 1.17 -15.25
C THR A 414 -11.45 2.02 -14.60
N SER A 415 -12.67 1.99 -15.13
CA SER A 415 -13.79 2.80 -14.65
C SER A 415 -14.31 2.29 -13.30
N THR A 416 -14.39 0.97 -13.11
CA THR A 416 -14.74 0.32 -11.84
C THR A 416 -13.76 0.73 -10.75
N TRP A 417 -12.46 0.71 -11.04
CA TRP A 417 -11.43 1.17 -10.12
C TRP A 417 -11.58 2.66 -9.78
N ARG A 418 -11.87 3.53 -10.76
CA ARG A 418 -12.15 4.96 -10.51
C ARG A 418 -13.33 5.13 -9.57
N LYS A 419 -14.44 4.44 -9.81
CA LYS A 419 -15.63 4.55 -8.97
C LYS A 419 -15.31 4.14 -7.52
N LYS A 420 -14.53 3.07 -7.34
CA LYS A 420 -14.17 2.56 -6.00
C LYS A 420 -13.23 3.50 -5.24
N TYR A 421 -12.27 4.14 -5.91
CA TYR A 421 -11.19 4.88 -5.22
C TYR A 421 -11.07 6.37 -5.56
N THR A 422 -11.80 6.94 -6.51
CA THR A 422 -11.64 8.37 -6.92
C THR A 422 -12.86 9.24 -6.62
N SER A 423 -13.68 8.88 -5.63
CA SER A 423 -14.81 9.72 -5.22
C SER A 423 -14.33 11.10 -4.74
N GLY A 424 -15.20 12.12 -4.79
CA GLY A 424 -14.87 13.53 -4.50
C GLY A 424 -14.30 13.84 -3.11
N GLN A 425 -14.12 12.83 -2.25
CA GLN A 425 -13.51 12.92 -0.92
C GLN A 425 -12.03 12.47 -0.89
N GLY A 426 -11.45 12.08 -2.04
CA GLY A 426 -10.07 11.59 -2.13
C GLY A 426 -9.98 10.07 -2.26
N LEU A 427 -8.74 9.56 -2.24
CA LEU A 427 -8.44 8.13 -2.43
C LEU A 427 -8.68 7.32 -1.14
N VAL A 428 -9.90 7.34 -0.60
CA VAL A 428 -10.23 6.63 0.66
C VAL A 428 -10.57 5.16 0.36
N THR A 429 -9.90 4.20 1.01
CA THR A 429 -10.29 2.78 0.90
C THR A 429 -11.50 2.47 1.76
N ARG A 430 -12.21 1.38 1.48
CA ARG A 430 -13.36 0.99 2.32
C ARG A 430 -12.93 0.54 3.73
N ARG A 431 -11.70 0.04 3.90
CA ARG A 431 -11.09 -0.18 5.22
C ARG A 431 -10.92 1.14 5.98
N GLU A 432 -10.38 2.16 5.32
CA GLU A 432 -10.22 3.49 5.90
C GLU A 432 -11.59 4.08 6.26
N GLN A 433 -12.57 4.02 5.35
CA GLN A 433 -13.93 4.49 5.63
C GLN A 433 -14.57 3.73 6.78
N ASN A 434 -14.39 2.41 6.87
CA ASN A 434 -14.89 1.62 7.98
C ASN A 434 -14.25 2.05 9.32
N LEU A 435 -12.97 2.45 9.32
CA LEU A 435 -12.34 3.01 10.51
C LEU A 435 -12.90 4.41 10.84
N VAL A 436 -13.10 5.29 9.85
CA VAL A 436 -13.75 6.61 10.04
C VAL A 436 -15.14 6.43 10.63
N ASP A 437 -15.95 5.56 10.04
CA ASP A 437 -17.31 5.25 10.48
C ASP A 437 -17.31 4.64 11.88
N HIS A 438 -16.36 3.73 12.15
CA HIS A 438 -16.17 3.14 13.46
C HIS A 438 -15.84 4.23 14.47
N ALA A 439 -14.77 5.01 14.25
CA ALA A 439 -14.33 6.06 15.15
C ALA A 439 -15.40 7.13 15.40
N THR A 440 -16.15 7.50 14.36
CA THR A 440 -17.28 8.44 14.48
C THR A 440 -18.41 7.84 15.33
N ARG A 441 -18.79 6.58 15.09
CA ARG A 441 -19.87 5.89 15.80
C ARG A 441 -19.54 5.64 17.27
N THR A 442 -18.31 5.23 17.57
CA THR A 442 -17.87 4.92 18.93
C THR A 442 -17.27 6.13 19.64
N GLN A 443 -17.18 7.28 18.97
CA GLN A 443 -16.56 8.51 19.48
C GLN A 443 -15.13 8.29 19.97
N ILE A 444 -14.40 7.37 19.33
CA ILE A 444 -12.97 7.18 19.60
C ILE A 444 -12.28 8.48 19.24
N GLY A 445 -11.66 9.11 20.23
CA GLY A 445 -10.91 10.34 20.00
C GLY A 445 -9.91 10.12 18.87
N VAL A 446 -9.92 11.00 17.86
CA VAL A 446 -8.97 10.96 16.73
C VAL A 446 -7.56 11.43 17.13
N ALA A 447 -7.40 11.82 18.39
CA ALA A 447 -6.18 12.31 18.99
C ALA A 447 -5.43 11.18 19.69
N LEU A 448 -5.14 10.10 18.98
CA LEU A 448 -4.22 9.06 19.46
C LEU A 448 -2.87 9.77 19.74
N THR A 449 -2.23 10.33 18.71
CA THR A 449 -1.21 11.37 18.89
C THR A 449 -1.76 12.77 18.61
N PRO A 450 -1.03 13.83 19.05
CA PRO A 450 -1.19 15.17 18.49
C PRO A 450 -1.10 15.19 16.96
N TYR A 451 -0.28 14.32 16.36
CA TYR A 451 -0.14 14.20 14.92
C TYR A 451 -1.40 13.64 14.26
N THR A 452 -1.93 12.51 14.73
CA THR A 452 -3.19 11.95 14.19
C THR A 452 -4.36 12.92 14.36
N LYS A 453 -4.38 13.72 15.43
CA LYS A 453 -5.40 14.76 15.63
C LYS A 453 -5.32 15.83 14.53
N ALA A 454 -4.14 16.42 14.36
CA ALA A 454 -3.92 17.47 13.37
C ALA A 454 -4.24 16.98 11.95
N PHE A 455 -3.79 15.76 11.62
CA PHE A 455 -4.04 15.15 10.31
C PHE A 455 -5.54 14.90 10.07
N PHE A 456 -6.24 14.32 11.05
CA PHE A 456 -7.68 14.06 10.93
C PHE A 456 -8.50 15.36 10.81
N GLU A 457 -8.12 16.40 11.54
CA GLU A 457 -8.80 17.71 11.49
C GLU A 457 -8.69 18.37 10.11
N GLU A 458 -7.55 18.23 9.44
CA GLU A 458 -7.27 18.84 8.13
C GLU A 458 -7.76 17.99 6.95
N ASP A 459 -7.36 16.72 6.89
CA ASP A 459 -7.56 15.87 5.72
C ASP A 459 -8.87 15.08 5.75
N LYS A 460 -9.57 15.09 6.90
CA LYS A 460 -10.78 14.27 7.16
C LYS A 460 -10.59 12.78 6.85
N SER A 461 -9.33 12.34 6.83
CA SER A 461 -8.89 10.98 6.56
C SER A 461 -8.45 10.33 7.86
N ALA A 462 -8.75 9.03 8.01
CA ALA A 462 -8.27 8.23 9.14
C ALA A 462 -6.99 7.44 8.80
N THR A 463 -6.31 7.72 7.68
CA THR A 463 -5.14 6.95 7.24
C THR A 463 -4.01 6.98 8.27
N GLU A 464 -3.65 8.15 8.79
CA GLU A 464 -2.63 8.25 9.85
C GLU A 464 -3.11 7.64 11.17
N LEU A 465 -4.40 7.80 11.53
CA LEU A 465 -4.96 7.16 12.71
C LEU A 465 -4.90 5.63 12.59
N TYR A 466 -5.18 5.09 11.40
CA TYR A 466 -5.10 3.67 11.10
C TYR A 466 -3.67 3.16 11.30
N ALA A 467 -2.70 3.80 10.64
CA ALA A 467 -1.30 3.39 10.67
C ALA A 467 -0.71 3.47 12.08
N GLU A 468 -1.00 4.56 12.79
CA GLU A 468 -0.55 4.78 14.16
C GLU A 468 -1.16 3.74 15.12
N ALA A 469 -2.47 3.50 15.05
CA ALA A 469 -3.14 2.51 15.89
C ALA A 469 -2.70 1.09 15.57
N TYR A 470 -2.48 0.76 14.29
CA TYR A 470 -1.96 -0.54 13.87
C TYR A 470 -0.55 -0.78 14.43
N GLY A 471 0.34 0.20 14.31
CA GLY A 471 1.69 0.13 14.88
C GLY A 471 1.66 -0.08 16.40
N LEU A 472 0.90 0.75 17.11
CA LEU A 472 0.76 0.67 18.57
C LEU A 472 0.11 -0.62 19.04
N TRP A 473 -0.91 -1.13 18.35
CA TRP A 473 -1.54 -2.40 18.71
C TRP A 473 -0.53 -3.56 18.74
N LEU A 474 0.46 -3.55 17.84
CA LEU A 474 1.45 -4.63 17.73
C LEU A 474 2.59 -4.55 18.76
N VAL A 475 2.91 -3.36 19.27
CA VAL A 475 4.04 -3.13 20.20
C VAL A 475 3.62 -2.65 21.59
N HIS A 476 2.44 -2.09 21.75
CA HIS A 476 1.91 -1.55 23.00
C HIS A 476 0.36 -1.52 23.01
N PRO A 477 -0.29 -2.69 22.95
CA PRO A 477 -1.76 -2.78 22.89
C PRO A 477 -2.44 -2.14 24.12
N GLU A 478 -1.77 -2.06 25.27
CA GLU A 478 -2.29 -1.39 26.46
C GLU A 478 -2.44 0.11 26.25
N ALA A 479 -1.52 0.75 25.53
CA ALA A 479 -1.63 2.18 25.19
C ALA A 479 -2.84 2.43 24.28
N VAL A 480 -3.11 1.51 23.33
CA VAL A 480 -4.33 1.56 22.52
C VAL A 480 -5.56 1.37 23.40
N ALA A 481 -5.55 0.43 24.35
CA ALA A 481 -6.66 0.18 25.26
C ALA A 481 -6.99 1.37 26.17
N SER A 482 -5.96 2.01 26.73
CA SER A 482 -6.11 3.19 27.58
C SER A 482 -6.69 4.38 26.81
N HIS A 483 -6.36 4.50 25.53
CA HIS A 483 -6.98 5.49 24.64
C HIS A 483 -8.42 5.11 24.27
N SER A 484 -8.63 3.86 23.84
CA SER A 484 -9.96 3.29 23.58
C SER A 484 -9.92 1.76 23.55
N ALA A 485 -10.72 1.14 24.42
CA ALA A 485 -10.95 -0.30 24.42
C ALA A 485 -11.60 -0.79 23.11
N GLU A 486 -12.48 0.03 22.51
CA GLU A 486 -13.13 -0.24 21.22
C GLU A 486 -12.11 -0.27 20.08
N LEU A 487 -11.15 0.66 20.05
CA LEU A 487 -10.09 0.68 19.05
C LEU A 487 -9.21 -0.57 19.16
N LEU A 488 -8.83 -0.96 20.38
CA LEU A 488 -8.10 -2.22 20.60
C LEU A 488 -8.92 -3.43 20.11
N ALA A 489 -10.23 -3.46 20.40
CA ALA A 489 -11.11 -4.53 19.98
C ALA A 489 -11.26 -4.59 18.44
N TYR A 490 -11.27 -3.43 17.77
CA TYR A 490 -11.31 -3.33 16.30
C TYR A 490 -10.11 -4.02 15.65
N PHE A 491 -8.90 -3.78 16.15
CA PHE A 491 -7.70 -4.46 15.66
C PHE A 491 -7.67 -5.94 16.08
N THR A 492 -7.96 -6.24 17.34
CA THR A 492 -7.89 -7.61 17.89
C THR A 492 -8.87 -8.57 17.22
N SER A 493 -10.08 -8.11 16.89
CA SER A 493 -11.09 -8.90 16.16
C SER A 493 -10.77 -9.09 14.67
N GLY A 494 -9.80 -8.34 14.15
CA GLY A 494 -9.50 -8.29 12.72
C GLY A 494 -10.51 -7.49 11.89
N ALA A 495 -11.37 -6.68 12.53
CA ALA A 495 -12.36 -5.85 11.85
C ALA A 495 -11.72 -4.83 10.89
N TYR A 496 -10.49 -4.37 11.18
CA TYR A 496 -9.70 -3.51 10.30
C TYR A 496 -9.43 -4.07 8.90
N ARG A 497 -9.57 -5.38 8.71
CA ARG A 497 -9.41 -6.05 7.42
C ARG A 497 -10.71 -6.15 6.63
N GLN A 498 -11.84 -5.84 7.25
CA GLN A 498 -13.15 -5.94 6.63
C GLN A 498 -13.43 -4.71 5.77
N GLY A 499 -14.12 -4.92 4.66
CA GLY A 499 -14.60 -3.84 3.80
C GLY A 499 -14.11 -3.88 2.36
N ASP A 500 -13.21 -4.77 1.98
CA ASP A 500 -12.71 -4.79 0.60
C ASP A 500 -13.61 -5.48 -0.43
#